data_AF-A0A936SLQ5-F1
#
_entry.id   AF-A0A936SLQ5-F1
#
_cell.length_a   1.000
_cell.length_b   1.000
_cell.length_c   1.000
_cell.angle_alpha   90.00
_cell.angle_beta   90.00
_cell.angle_gamma   90.00
#
_symmetry.space_group_name_H-M   'P 1'
#
loop_
_entity.id
_entity.type
_entity.pdbx_description
1 polymer ?
#
loop_
_entity_poly.entity_id
_entity_poly.type
_entity_poly.pdbx_seq_one_letter_code
_entity_poly.pdbx_strand_id
1 'polypeptide(L)'
;MKPKVIILGSEMIAERNLAKSLALETTRINSEQTKIDLEIDAKRRIEEIRVEEVTAETRREREVKERIREMKIEAAQREAEEAVSPIKEGLAQITAKIFDSASEMAERMKDAEFVSGSLAKRARQMCEWYQLMNFTGDTSLENVLEQLQAAAGREAKERSPEEMRTALSDLLRMTSVHSKKLLDEDRLSALEL
;
A
#
# COMPACT_ATOMS: atom_id res chain seq x y z
N MET A 1 -109.46 -5.94 -30.83
CA MET A 1 -108.54 -5.20 -29.93
C MET A 1 -107.82 -6.15 -28.97
N LYS A 2 -106.67 -6.68 -29.39
CA LYS A 2 -105.51 -7.15 -28.60
C LYS A 2 -104.30 -6.85 -29.53
N PRO A 3 -103.05 -6.52 -29.10
CA PRO A 3 -102.42 -6.77 -27.80
C PRO A 3 -101.41 -5.66 -27.37
N LYS A 4 -101.81 -4.65 -26.58
CA LYS A 4 -100.84 -3.62 -26.10
C LYS A 4 -100.03 -4.07 -24.88
N VAL A 5 -100.59 -5.01 -24.08
CA VAL A 5 -100.01 -5.51 -22.82
C VAL A 5 -98.92 -6.56 -23.06
N ILE A 6 -99.00 -7.34 -24.15
CA ILE A 6 -98.01 -8.37 -24.49
C ILE A 6 -96.71 -7.72 -25.01
N ILE A 7 -96.83 -6.55 -25.66
CA ILE A 7 -95.69 -5.80 -26.22
C ILE A 7 -94.87 -5.15 -25.08
N LEU A 8 -95.53 -4.52 -24.09
CA LEU A 8 -94.83 -3.96 -22.92
C LEU A 8 -94.12 -5.02 -22.07
N GLY A 9 -94.74 -6.20 -21.90
CA GLY A 9 -94.13 -7.31 -21.16
C GLY A 9 -92.92 -7.91 -21.87
N SER A 10 -92.91 -7.94 -23.21
CA SER A 10 -91.78 -8.45 -24.00
C SER A 10 -90.64 -7.44 -24.10
N GLU A 11 -90.93 -6.14 -24.20
CA GLU A 11 -89.93 -5.07 -24.12
C GLU A 11 -89.25 -5.02 -22.74
N MET A 12 -90.01 -5.12 -21.65
CA MET A 12 -89.44 -5.19 -20.29
C MET A 12 -88.54 -6.43 -20.08
N ILE A 13 -88.90 -7.57 -20.69
CA ILE A 13 -88.07 -8.79 -20.63
C ILE A 13 -86.78 -8.60 -21.43
N ALA A 14 -86.86 -7.97 -22.61
CA ALA A 14 -85.70 -7.67 -23.44
C ALA A 14 -84.73 -6.71 -22.73
N GLU A 15 -85.26 -5.65 -22.12
CA GLU A 15 -84.46 -4.66 -21.37
C GLU A 15 -83.81 -5.28 -20.11
N ARG A 16 -84.53 -6.16 -19.40
CA ARG A 16 -83.98 -6.91 -18.27
C ARG A 16 -82.88 -7.89 -18.68
N ASN A 17 -83.02 -8.53 -19.85
CA ASN A 17 -82.00 -9.43 -20.38
C ASN A 17 -80.77 -8.67 -20.85
N LEU A 18 -80.95 -7.50 -21.47
CA LEU A 18 -79.86 -6.59 -21.86
C LEU A 18 -79.10 -6.06 -20.64
N ALA A 19 -79.81 -5.64 -19.59
CA ALA A 19 -79.19 -5.18 -18.35
C ALA A 19 -78.38 -6.30 -17.67
N LYS A 20 -78.89 -7.55 -17.71
CA LYS A 20 -78.15 -8.72 -17.24
C LYS A 20 -76.90 -9.01 -18.08
N SER A 21 -76.97 -8.91 -19.41
CA SER A 21 -75.81 -9.16 -20.27
C SER A 21 -74.74 -8.09 -20.06
N LEU A 22 -75.12 -6.82 -19.95
CA LEU A 22 -74.20 -5.72 -19.63
C LEU A 22 -73.57 -5.87 -18.25
N ALA A 23 -74.33 -6.33 -17.24
CA ALA A 23 -73.79 -6.61 -15.91
C ALA A 23 -72.78 -7.77 -15.91
N LEU A 24 -73.03 -8.81 -16.72
CA LEU A 24 -72.10 -9.93 -16.92
C LEU A 24 -70.85 -9.50 -17.69
N GLU A 25 -70.99 -8.62 -18.68
CA GLU A 25 -69.87 -8.10 -19.47
C GLU A 25 -68.99 -7.16 -18.63
N THR A 26 -69.58 -6.26 -17.86
CA THR A 26 -68.84 -5.39 -16.93
C THR A 26 -68.12 -6.17 -15.83
N THR A 27 -68.74 -7.20 -15.26
CA THR A 27 -68.05 -8.09 -14.30
C THR A 27 -66.91 -8.86 -14.95
N ARG A 28 -67.08 -9.31 -16.20
CA ARG A 28 -66.01 -9.97 -16.96
C ARG A 28 -64.84 -9.02 -17.23
N ILE A 29 -65.11 -7.80 -17.71
CA ILE A 29 -64.10 -6.77 -17.96
C ILE A 29 -63.34 -6.44 -16.66
N ASN A 30 -64.05 -6.24 -15.55
CA ASN A 30 -63.41 -5.98 -14.25
C ASN A 30 -62.54 -7.17 -13.80
N SER A 31 -63.00 -8.40 -14.02
CA SER A 31 -62.21 -9.60 -13.71
C SER A 31 -60.96 -9.74 -14.58
N GLU A 32 -61.02 -9.30 -15.83
CA GLU A 32 -59.89 -9.30 -16.75
C GLU A 32 -58.90 -8.18 -16.40
N GLN A 33 -59.38 -6.98 -16.05
CA GLN A 33 -58.55 -5.87 -15.56
C GLN A 33 -57.80 -6.22 -14.28
N THR A 34 -58.49 -6.75 -13.27
CA THR A 34 -57.85 -7.17 -12.02
C THR A 34 -56.77 -8.24 -12.23
N LYS A 35 -56.96 -9.16 -13.18
CA LYS A 35 -55.92 -10.15 -13.53
C LYS A 35 -54.71 -9.49 -14.18
N ILE A 36 -54.93 -8.55 -15.10
CA ILE A 36 -53.86 -7.80 -15.76
C ILE A 36 -53.09 -6.97 -14.72
N ASP A 37 -53.77 -6.29 -13.81
CA ASP A 37 -53.15 -5.49 -12.76
C ASP A 37 -52.28 -6.36 -11.85
N LEU A 38 -52.78 -7.52 -11.42
CA LEU A 38 -52.02 -8.49 -10.63
C LEU A 38 -50.79 -9.02 -11.38
N GLU A 39 -50.91 -9.26 -12.67
CA GLU A 39 -49.79 -9.73 -13.50
C GLU A 39 -48.72 -8.63 -13.66
N ILE A 40 -49.13 -7.39 -13.86
CA ILE A 40 -48.23 -6.23 -13.94
C ILE A 40 -47.51 -6.05 -12.60
N ASP A 41 -48.22 -6.11 -11.48
CA ASP A 41 -47.65 -5.96 -10.14
C ASP A 41 -46.65 -7.08 -9.83
N ALA A 42 -46.98 -8.32 -10.21
CA ALA A 42 -46.08 -9.46 -10.05
C ALA A 42 -44.80 -9.29 -10.90
N LYS A 43 -44.93 -8.90 -12.17
CA LYS A 43 -43.78 -8.64 -13.05
C LYS A 43 -42.91 -7.51 -12.50
N ARG A 44 -43.51 -6.44 -11.99
CA ARG A 44 -42.78 -5.30 -11.43
C ARG A 44 -41.95 -5.70 -10.22
N ARG A 45 -42.52 -6.48 -9.29
CA ARG A 45 -41.78 -6.98 -8.11
C ARG A 45 -40.62 -7.90 -8.50
N ILE A 46 -40.81 -8.75 -9.51
CA ILE A 46 -39.73 -9.61 -10.01
C ILE A 46 -38.60 -8.76 -10.60
N GLU A 47 -38.93 -7.71 -11.37
CA GLU A 47 -37.95 -6.79 -11.93
C GLU A 47 -37.17 -6.05 -10.83
N GLU A 48 -37.86 -5.55 -9.81
CA GLU A 48 -37.26 -4.85 -8.67
C GLU A 48 -36.27 -5.75 -7.90
N ILE A 49 -36.68 -6.98 -7.56
CA ILE A 49 -35.80 -7.96 -6.92
C ILE A 49 -34.58 -8.24 -7.79
N ARG A 50 -34.76 -8.40 -9.09
CA ARG A 50 -33.66 -8.67 -10.03
C ARG A 50 -32.68 -7.51 -10.10
N VAL A 51 -33.16 -6.27 -10.13
CA VAL A 51 -32.31 -5.07 -10.11
C VAL A 51 -31.54 -4.99 -8.79
N GLU A 52 -32.19 -5.23 -7.66
CA GLU A 52 -31.54 -5.25 -6.34
C GLU A 52 -30.44 -6.32 -6.28
N GLU A 53 -30.70 -7.54 -6.74
CA GLU A 53 -29.72 -8.62 -6.79
C GLU A 53 -28.48 -8.24 -7.62
N VAL A 54 -28.68 -7.68 -8.82
CA VAL A 54 -27.59 -7.23 -9.71
C VAL A 54 -26.79 -6.09 -9.06
N THR A 55 -27.46 -5.14 -8.41
CA THR A 55 -26.77 -4.03 -7.74
C THR A 55 -25.96 -4.51 -6.51
N ALA A 56 -26.51 -5.46 -5.75
CA ALA A 56 -25.83 -6.06 -4.60
C ALA A 56 -24.65 -6.94 -5.03
N GLU A 57 -24.77 -7.66 -6.15
CA GLU A 57 -23.70 -8.48 -6.72
C GLU A 57 -22.57 -7.62 -7.27
N THR A 58 -22.89 -6.56 -8.05
CA THR A 58 -21.88 -5.62 -8.55
C THR A 58 -21.16 -4.88 -7.42
N ARG A 59 -21.85 -4.56 -6.32
CA ARG A 59 -21.20 -3.99 -5.13
C ARG A 59 -20.23 -4.98 -4.48
N ARG A 60 -20.65 -6.23 -4.26
CA ARG A 60 -19.78 -7.29 -3.72
C ARG A 60 -18.58 -7.53 -4.62
N GLU A 61 -18.77 -7.55 -5.94
CA GLU A 61 -17.68 -7.73 -6.90
C GLU A 61 -16.67 -6.58 -6.82
N ARG A 62 -17.13 -5.33 -6.69
CA ARG A 62 -16.25 -4.16 -6.48
C ARG A 62 -15.47 -4.26 -5.18
N GLU A 63 -16.14 -4.60 -4.08
CA GLU A 63 -15.49 -4.78 -2.77
C GLU A 63 -14.43 -5.88 -2.81
N VAL A 64 -14.71 -7.01 -3.48
CA VAL A 64 -13.74 -8.09 -3.67
C VAL A 64 -12.57 -7.64 -4.56
N LYS A 65 -12.83 -6.89 -5.64
CA LYS A 65 -11.77 -6.36 -6.50
C LYS A 65 -10.85 -5.38 -5.79
N GLU A 66 -11.39 -4.46 -4.98
CA GLU A 66 -10.58 -3.53 -4.19
C GLU A 66 -9.75 -4.28 -3.14
N ARG A 67 -10.33 -5.24 -2.43
CA ARG A 67 -9.56 -6.10 -1.50
C ARG A 67 -8.43 -6.84 -2.19
N ILE A 68 -8.67 -7.41 -3.37
CA ILE A 68 -7.63 -8.09 -4.16
C ILE A 68 -6.56 -7.10 -4.59
N ARG A 69 -6.94 -5.87 -4.95
CA ARG A 69 -6.00 -4.81 -5.33
C ARG A 69 -5.12 -4.43 -4.15
N GLU A 70 -5.70 -4.20 -2.97
CA GLU A 70 -4.98 -3.90 -1.74
C GLU A 70 -4.00 -5.04 -1.39
N MET A 71 -4.46 -6.29 -1.37
CA MET A 71 -3.61 -7.45 -1.13
C MET A 71 -2.44 -7.55 -2.14
N LYS A 72 -2.66 -7.20 -3.40
CA LYS A 72 -1.59 -7.18 -4.42
C LYS A 72 -0.58 -6.07 -4.19
N ILE A 73 -1.03 -4.89 -3.79
CA ILE A 73 -0.15 -3.76 -3.45
C ILE A 73 0.72 -4.14 -2.26
N GLU A 74 0.10 -4.70 -1.21
CA GLU A 74 0.80 -5.12 0.00
C GLU A 74 1.80 -6.25 -0.27
N ALA A 75 1.43 -7.24 -1.10
CA ALA A 75 2.34 -8.30 -1.52
C ALA A 75 3.55 -7.76 -2.32
N ALA A 76 3.32 -6.82 -3.23
CA ALA A 76 4.39 -6.17 -3.99
C ALA A 76 5.31 -5.33 -3.10
N GLN A 77 4.76 -4.65 -2.09
CA GLN A 77 5.55 -3.92 -1.09
C GLN A 77 6.42 -4.87 -0.26
N ARG A 78 5.85 -5.98 0.23
CA ARG A 78 6.61 -6.99 0.98
C ARG A 78 7.71 -7.63 0.15
N GLU A 79 7.44 -7.98 -1.11
CA GLU A 79 8.45 -8.54 -2.01
C GLU A 79 9.58 -7.53 -2.28
N ALA A 80 9.25 -6.25 -2.47
CA ALA A 80 10.25 -5.20 -2.63
C ALA A 80 11.10 -5.01 -1.36
N GLU A 81 10.49 -5.06 -0.18
CA GLU A 81 11.20 -4.94 1.09
C GLU A 81 12.10 -6.14 1.39
N GLU A 82 11.62 -7.36 1.14
CA GLU A 82 12.42 -8.59 1.24
C GLU A 82 13.62 -8.56 0.27
N ALA A 83 13.45 -8.04 -0.95
CA ALA A 83 14.53 -7.90 -1.92
C ALA A 83 15.59 -6.88 -1.48
N VAL A 84 15.20 -5.83 -0.76
CA VAL A 84 16.09 -4.76 -0.29
C VAL A 84 16.73 -5.10 1.08
N SER A 85 16.16 -6.03 1.83
CA SER A 85 16.63 -6.44 3.17
C SER A 85 18.12 -6.87 3.20
N PRO A 86 18.62 -7.75 2.30
CA PRO A 86 20.03 -8.15 2.30
C PRO A 86 21.00 -6.98 2.04
N ILE A 87 20.55 -5.99 1.25
CA ILE A 87 21.33 -4.79 0.93
C ILE A 87 21.43 -3.90 2.17
N LYS A 88 20.31 -3.66 2.87
CA LYS A 88 20.28 -2.92 4.14
C LYS A 88 21.17 -3.58 5.19
N GLU A 89 21.07 -4.90 5.34
CA GLU A 89 21.90 -5.66 6.28
C GLU A 89 23.39 -5.54 5.94
N GLY A 90 23.75 -5.68 4.65
CA GLY A 90 25.12 -5.50 4.18
C GLY A 90 25.68 -4.11 4.52
N LEU A 91 24.88 -3.05 4.35
CA LEU A 91 25.26 -1.68 4.72
C LEU A 91 25.45 -1.52 6.23
N ALA A 92 24.56 -2.09 7.03
CA ALA A 92 24.67 -2.07 8.48
C ALA A 92 25.97 -2.75 8.95
N GLN A 93 26.29 -3.91 8.37
CA GLN A 93 27.53 -4.62 8.67
C GLN A 93 28.78 -3.83 8.23
N ILE A 94 28.73 -3.15 7.08
CA ILE A 94 29.83 -2.30 6.62
C ILE A 94 30.05 -1.13 7.58
N THR A 95 28.96 -0.43 7.91
CA THR A 95 28.97 0.72 8.82
C THR A 95 29.49 0.32 10.20
N ALA A 96 29.06 -0.81 10.74
CA ALA A 96 29.52 -1.33 12.03
C ALA A 96 31.03 -1.60 12.04
N LYS A 97 31.55 -2.29 11.01
CA LYS A 97 33.01 -2.56 10.90
C LYS A 97 33.84 -1.29 10.80
N ILE A 98 33.33 -0.27 10.12
CA ILE A 98 33.98 1.04 10.03
C ILE A 98 33.96 1.75 11.38
N PHE A 99 32.81 1.74 12.07
CA PHE A 99 32.68 2.31 13.41
C PHE A 99 33.66 1.67 14.41
N ASP A 100 33.74 0.33 14.44
CA ASP A 100 34.64 -0.39 15.33
C ASP A 100 36.10 -0.06 15.03
N SER A 101 36.48 -0.12 13.74
CA SER A 101 37.84 0.18 13.30
C SER A 101 38.24 1.62 13.62
N ALA A 102 37.33 2.57 13.42
CA ALA A 102 37.56 3.98 13.71
C ALA A 102 37.62 4.26 15.21
N SER A 103 36.79 3.58 16.00
CA SER A 103 36.81 3.69 17.47
C SER A 103 38.15 3.23 18.02
N GLU A 104 38.65 2.08 17.57
CA GLU A 104 39.97 1.60 17.95
C GLU A 104 41.10 2.55 17.53
N MET A 105 41.00 3.13 16.33
CA MET A 105 41.99 4.10 15.84
C MET A 105 41.94 5.42 16.62
N ALA A 106 40.74 5.89 16.97
CA ALA A 106 40.53 7.11 17.75
C ALA A 106 41.09 6.95 19.17
N GLU A 107 40.86 5.82 19.83
CA GLU A 107 41.44 5.53 21.15
C GLU A 107 42.97 5.52 21.11
N ARG A 108 43.57 4.92 20.06
CA ARG A 108 45.03 4.95 19.88
C ARG A 108 45.58 6.34 19.58
N MET A 109 44.76 7.24 19.04
CA MET A 109 45.15 8.62 18.71
C MET A 109 44.90 9.62 19.83
N LYS A 110 44.14 9.25 20.87
CA LYS A 110 43.71 10.17 21.94
C LYS A 110 44.87 10.95 22.55
N ASP A 111 45.90 10.23 22.97
CA ASP A 111 47.10 10.77 23.62
C ASP A 111 48.35 10.73 22.72
N ALA A 112 48.18 10.44 21.44
CA ALA A 112 49.31 10.31 20.51
C ALA A 112 49.79 11.67 19.98
N GLU A 113 51.07 11.96 20.16
CA GLU A 113 51.73 13.16 19.60
C GLU A 113 52.10 13.01 18.11
N PHE A 114 52.08 11.78 17.58
CA PHE A 114 52.41 11.49 16.18
C PHE A 114 51.57 10.34 15.62
N VAL A 115 51.38 10.32 14.30
CA VAL A 115 50.66 9.25 13.61
C VAL A 115 51.62 8.10 13.28
N SER A 116 51.46 6.96 13.95
CA SER A 116 52.28 5.78 13.68
C SER A 116 52.02 5.20 12.27
N GLY A 117 53.06 4.65 11.65
CA GLY A 117 52.95 4.07 10.31
C GLY A 117 51.98 2.88 10.23
N SER A 118 51.87 2.09 11.31
CA SER A 118 50.91 0.99 11.41
C SER A 118 49.46 1.49 11.47
N LEU A 119 49.20 2.58 12.19
CA LEU A 119 47.89 3.23 12.23
C LEU A 119 47.52 3.83 10.86
N ALA A 120 48.44 4.56 10.24
CA ALA A 120 48.22 5.13 8.91
C ALA A 120 47.99 4.04 7.83
N LYS A 121 48.67 2.89 7.94
CA LYS A 121 48.39 1.73 7.09
C LYS A 121 46.98 1.18 7.33
N ARG A 122 46.57 1.03 8.59
CA ARG A 122 45.22 0.55 8.95
C ARG A 122 44.12 1.48 8.44
N ALA A 123 44.30 2.79 8.58
CA ALA A 123 43.36 3.78 8.07
C ALA A 123 43.18 3.68 6.55
N ARG A 124 44.28 3.56 5.78
CA ARG A 124 44.23 3.36 4.32
C ARG A 124 43.53 2.05 3.94
N GLN A 125 43.86 0.95 4.61
CA GLN A 125 43.23 -0.34 4.37
C GLN A 125 41.72 -0.32 4.64
N MET A 126 41.27 0.41 5.67
CA MET A 126 39.85 0.60 5.94
C MET A 126 39.16 1.39 4.81
N CYS A 127 39.80 2.45 4.31
CA CYS A 127 39.26 3.26 3.20
C CYS A 127 39.18 2.45 1.90
N GLU A 128 40.25 1.70 1.56
CA GLU A 128 40.28 0.80 0.42
C GLU A 128 39.20 -0.29 0.52
N TRP A 129 39.04 -0.87 1.70
CA TRP A 129 37.99 -1.88 1.95
C TRP A 129 36.59 -1.28 1.77
N TYR A 130 36.34 -0.07 2.26
CA TYR A 130 35.05 0.59 2.05
C TYR A 130 34.77 0.87 0.57
N GLN A 131 35.74 1.38 -0.18
CA GLN A 131 35.59 1.63 -1.62
C GLN A 131 35.21 0.36 -2.40
N LEU A 132 35.79 -0.79 -2.03
CA LEU A 132 35.45 -2.07 -2.63
C LEU A 132 34.05 -2.57 -2.25
N MET A 133 33.59 -2.25 -1.05
CA MET A 133 32.31 -2.72 -0.50
C MET A 133 31.16 -1.72 -0.70
N ASN A 134 31.43 -0.49 -1.16
CA ASN A 134 30.40 0.52 -1.38
C ASN A 134 29.61 0.20 -2.66
N PHE A 135 28.54 -0.58 -2.52
CA PHE A 135 27.62 -0.91 -3.61
C PHE A 135 26.49 0.12 -3.79
N THR A 136 26.38 1.13 -2.93
CA THR A 136 25.28 2.13 -2.97
C THR A 136 25.65 3.45 -3.62
N GLY A 137 26.95 3.77 -3.71
CA GLY A 137 27.40 5.09 -4.17
C GLY A 137 27.05 6.22 -3.20
N ASP A 138 26.84 5.91 -1.91
CA ASP A 138 26.66 6.94 -0.88
C ASP A 138 27.95 7.75 -0.73
N THR A 139 27.87 9.03 -1.05
CA THR A 139 29.01 9.97 -1.02
C THR A 139 29.24 10.58 0.37
N SER A 140 28.29 10.42 1.30
CA SER A 140 28.33 11.11 2.59
C SER A 140 29.45 10.57 3.49
N LEU A 141 29.60 9.25 3.57
CA LEU A 141 30.69 8.59 4.30
C LEU A 141 32.00 8.58 3.49
N GLU A 142 31.91 8.52 2.16
CA GLU A 142 33.03 8.53 1.23
C GLU A 142 33.90 9.78 1.41
N ASN A 143 33.30 10.97 1.48
CA ASN A 143 34.03 12.23 1.68
C ASN A 143 34.87 12.24 2.97
N VAL A 144 34.35 11.67 4.06
CA VAL A 144 35.08 11.62 5.35
C VAL A 144 36.19 10.58 5.30
N LEU A 145 35.97 9.46 4.60
CA LEU A 145 36.98 8.44 4.38
C LEU A 145 38.10 8.94 3.45
N GLU A 146 37.80 9.75 2.44
CA GLU A 146 38.80 10.40 1.60
C GLU A 146 39.68 11.35 2.41
N GLN A 147 39.10 12.13 3.31
CA GLN A 147 39.86 13.00 4.23
C GLN A 147 40.77 12.19 5.14
N LEU A 148 40.27 11.08 5.69
CA LEU A 148 41.08 10.15 6.50
C LEU A 148 42.21 9.51 5.67
N GLN A 149 41.92 9.09 4.45
CA GLN A 149 42.91 8.51 3.53
C GLN A 149 43.99 9.53 3.16
N ALA A 150 43.61 10.78 2.89
CA ALA A 150 44.54 11.87 2.62
C ALA A 150 45.44 12.16 3.82
N ALA A 151 44.89 12.24 5.04
CA ALA A 151 45.66 12.42 6.26
C ALA A 151 46.62 11.24 6.53
N ALA A 152 46.19 10.02 6.25
CA ALA A 152 47.00 8.81 6.39
C ALA A 152 48.07 8.65 5.29
N GLY A 153 47.81 9.18 4.10
CA GLY A 153 48.62 9.04 2.89
C GLY A 153 49.88 9.90 2.88
N ARG A 154 49.95 10.96 3.71
CA ARG A 154 51.12 11.84 3.80
C ARG A 154 52.38 11.10 4.27
N GLU A 155 53.54 11.69 3.97
CA GLU A 155 54.82 11.19 4.49
C GLU A 155 54.84 11.21 6.02
N ALA A 156 55.64 10.33 6.64
CA ALA A 156 55.62 10.15 8.09
C ALA A 156 55.88 11.44 8.89
N LYS A 157 56.63 12.38 8.33
CA LYS A 157 56.95 13.68 8.95
C LYS A 157 55.88 14.75 8.75
N GLU A 158 54.97 14.55 7.79
CA GLU A 158 53.95 15.52 7.38
C GLU A 158 52.54 15.12 7.83
N ARG A 159 52.39 13.95 8.46
CA ARG A 159 51.11 13.49 9.02
C ARG A 159 50.75 14.33 10.24
N SER A 160 49.63 15.05 10.14
CA SER A 160 49.08 15.78 11.28
C SER A 160 48.29 14.85 12.20
N PRO A 161 48.64 14.73 13.49
CA PRO A 161 47.84 14.02 14.48
C PRO A 161 46.47 14.66 14.69
N GLU A 162 46.36 15.98 14.51
CA GLU A 162 45.12 16.73 14.67
C GLU A 162 44.14 16.46 13.52
N GLU A 163 44.63 16.47 12.28
CA GLU A 163 43.80 16.11 11.12
C GLU A 163 43.33 14.66 11.19
N MET A 164 44.21 13.74 11.61
CA MET A 164 43.86 12.33 11.81
C MET A 164 42.77 12.17 12.88
N ARG A 165 42.90 12.87 14.03
CA ARG A 165 41.88 12.86 15.10
C ARG A 165 40.56 13.44 14.63
N THR A 166 40.60 14.54 13.89
CA THR A 166 39.40 15.21 13.36
C THR A 166 38.66 14.28 12.39
N ALA A 167 39.37 13.70 11.42
CA ALA A 167 38.79 12.77 10.46
C ALA A 167 38.19 11.53 11.14
N LEU A 168 38.87 10.95 12.15
CA LEU A 168 38.34 9.83 12.93
C LEU A 168 37.10 10.23 13.75
N SER A 169 37.09 11.42 14.35
CA SER A 169 35.95 11.92 15.12
C SER A 169 34.73 12.17 14.24
N ASP A 170 34.93 12.76 13.06
CA ASP A 170 33.86 12.96 12.07
C ASP A 170 33.32 11.63 11.56
N LEU A 171 34.18 10.67 11.30
CA LEU A 171 33.78 9.33 10.89
C LEU A 171 32.92 8.63 11.95
N LEU A 172 33.31 8.73 13.23
CA LEU A 172 32.53 8.19 14.36
C LEU A 172 31.18 8.87 14.50
N ARG A 173 31.10 10.19 14.27
CA ARG A 173 29.83 10.93 14.28
C ARG A 173 28.93 10.50 13.12
N MET A 174 29.47 10.32 11.93
CA MET A 174 28.68 9.92 10.76
C MET A 174 28.15 8.49 10.88
N THR A 175 29.02 7.56 11.29
CA THR A 175 28.65 6.15 11.46
C THR A 175 27.70 5.95 12.64
N SER A 176 27.86 6.67 13.75
CA SER A 176 26.91 6.61 14.87
C SER A 176 25.52 7.19 14.53
N VAL A 177 25.45 8.26 13.73
CA VAL A 177 24.16 8.79 13.24
C VAL A 177 23.50 7.83 12.25
N HIS A 178 24.29 7.20 11.36
CA HIS A 178 23.77 6.23 10.41
C HIS A 178 23.26 4.96 11.10
N SER A 179 24.00 4.43 12.08
CA SER A 179 23.54 3.31 12.92
C SER A 179 22.25 3.64 13.68
N LYS A 180 22.09 4.88 14.15
CA LYS A 180 20.86 5.31 14.85
C LYS A 180 19.66 5.42 13.91
N LYS A 181 19.86 5.96 12.71
CA LYS A 181 18.80 6.06 11.68
C LYS A 181 18.32 4.70 11.18
N LEU A 182 19.23 3.76 10.94
CA LEU A 182 18.87 2.37 10.57
C LEU A 182 18.06 1.70 11.69
N LEU A 183 18.46 1.88 12.95
CA LEU A 183 17.72 1.35 14.10
C LEU A 183 16.35 2.00 14.29
N ASP A 184 16.20 3.29 13.98
CA ASP A 184 14.94 4.00 14.08
C ASP A 184 13.99 3.66 12.91
N GLU A 185 14.49 3.45 11.69
CA GLU A 185 13.71 2.92 10.56
C GLU A 185 13.20 1.51 10.85
N ASP A 186 14.04 0.60 11.31
CA ASP A 186 13.63 -0.77 11.67
C ASP A 186 12.57 -0.79 12.79
N ARG A 187 12.65 0.16 13.73
CA ARG A 187 11.68 0.30 14.83
C ARG A 187 10.33 0.84 14.35
N LEU A 188 10.34 1.79 13.42
CA LEU A 188 9.11 2.33 12.84
C LEU A 188 8.43 1.27 11.96
N SER A 189 9.19 0.55 11.13
CA SER A 189 8.69 -0.57 10.34
C SER A 189 8.12 -1.69 11.21
N ALA A 190 8.72 -1.97 12.39
CA ALA A 190 8.22 -2.97 13.33
C ALA A 190 6.95 -2.53 14.10
N LEU A 191 6.62 -1.24 14.12
CA LEU A 191 5.42 -0.69 14.76
C LEU A 191 4.25 -0.49 13.77
N GLU A 192 4.51 -0.60 12.47
CA GLU A 192 3.48 -0.55 11.40
C GLU A 192 2.89 -1.93 11.03
N LEU A 193 3.39 -3.01 11.67
CA LEU A 193 2.81 -4.38 11.65
C LEU A 193 1.80 -4.58 12.79
#